data_AF-A0A1G2KVL2-F1
#
_entry.id   AF-A0A1G2KVL2-F1
#
_cell.length_a   1.000
_cell.length_b   1.000
_cell.length_c   1.000
_cell.angle_alpha   90.00
_cell.angle_beta   90.00
_cell.angle_gamma   90.00
#
_symmetry.space_group_name_H-M   'P 1'
#
loop_
_entity.id
_entity.type
_entity.pdbx_description
1 polymer ?
#
loop_
_entity_poly.entity_id
_entity_poly.type
_entity_poly.pdbx_seq_one_letter_code
_entity_poly.pdbx_strand_id
1 'polypeptide(L)'
;MAQEGGIRRMWDALCAWFYPSMTDRNLPWGVMHAIAEHRGLLYARELNMLDAPHIDLLVYLIAKLLHGDREAQLLFLETVFAHAEDVESLMVLARLIIARTPQERSVEAMKILQLHRQGFELWDALYQGAAYRVAQGDDADLVLVAYAPLVGFRCFAQALRDTGRSIYLISDKLIADQSADFCGYQFAWHDGIPLCTVVPKDHAWPSRLVVVEDTIKRGSTMRAVCDFIKGVRPDVSIAEIVLARTQPIT
;
A
#
# COMPACT_ATOMS: atom_id res chain seq x y z
N MET A 1 16.42 30.32 17.09
CA MET A 1 14.94 30.24 17.29
C MET A 1 14.12 31.19 16.41
N ALA A 2 14.67 32.25 15.79
CA ALA A 2 13.88 33.16 14.94
C ALA A 2 13.76 32.75 13.45
N GLN A 3 14.55 31.79 12.96
CA GLN A 3 14.58 31.39 11.53
C GLN A 3 13.55 30.28 11.17
N GLU A 4 13.19 29.39 12.10
CA GLU A 4 12.25 28.29 11.83
C GLU A 4 10.83 28.78 11.54
N GLY A 5 10.44 29.92 12.12
CA GLY A 5 9.12 30.52 11.90
C GLY A 5 8.93 31.19 10.54
N GLY A 6 10.00 31.51 9.82
CA GLY A 6 9.95 32.13 8.49
C GLY A 6 9.78 31.09 7.38
N ILE A 7 10.52 29.99 7.47
CA ILE A 7 10.46 28.88 6.50
C ILE A 7 9.10 28.17 6.59
N ARG A 8 8.59 27.95 7.80
CA ARG A 8 7.26 27.35 8.02
C ARG A 8 6.15 28.21 7.41
N ARG A 9 6.16 29.53 7.63
CA ARG A 9 5.17 30.45 7.05
C ARG A 9 5.22 30.52 5.52
N MET A 10 6.42 30.48 4.93
CA MET A 10 6.58 30.46 3.47
C MET A 10 6.07 29.14 2.87
N TRP A 11 6.29 28.02 3.56
CA TRP A 11 5.80 26.72 3.14
C TRP A 11 4.27 26.60 3.29
N ASP A 12 3.72 27.07 4.41
CA ASP A 12 2.27 27.12 4.65
C ASP A 12 1.58 28.01 3.58
N ALA A 13 2.21 29.12 3.19
CA ALA A 13 1.72 29.97 2.10
C ALA A 13 1.78 29.29 0.73
N LEU A 14 2.82 28.49 0.45
CA LEU A 14 2.91 27.70 -0.79
C LEU A 14 1.87 26.57 -0.81
N CYS A 15 1.69 25.85 0.30
CA CYS A 15 0.68 24.81 0.43
C CYS A 15 -0.74 25.38 0.29
N ALA A 16 -1.03 26.52 0.91
CA ALA A 16 -2.32 27.20 0.80
C ALA A 16 -2.59 27.78 -0.61
N TRP A 17 -1.54 28.21 -1.33
CA TRP A 17 -1.68 28.75 -2.68
C TRP A 17 -1.93 27.66 -3.73
N PHE A 18 -1.35 26.47 -3.56
CA PHE A 18 -1.61 25.35 -4.47
C PHE A 18 -2.86 24.52 -4.10
N TYR A 19 -3.28 24.49 -2.83
CA TYR A 19 -4.36 23.59 -2.36
C TYR A 19 -5.21 24.22 -1.23
N PRO A 20 -6.32 24.90 -1.53
CA PRO A 20 -7.04 25.74 -0.56
C PRO A 20 -7.86 25.01 0.52
N SER A 21 -7.89 23.66 0.57
CA SER A 21 -8.79 22.89 1.44
C SER A 21 -8.12 21.78 2.28
N MET A 22 -6.83 21.88 2.60
CA MET A 22 -6.08 20.83 3.32
C MET A 22 -5.66 21.24 4.73
N THR A 23 -6.42 20.89 5.78
CA THR A 23 -5.94 21.06 7.17
C THR A 23 -5.66 19.76 7.92
N ASP A 24 -6.29 18.62 7.59
CA ASP A 24 -6.20 17.41 8.44
C ASP A 24 -5.35 16.25 7.87
N ARG A 25 -4.84 16.32 6.63
CA ARG A 25 -4.00 15.26 6.02
C ARG A 25 -2.62 15.73 5.55
N ASN A 26 -2.17 16.92 5.97
CA ASN A 26 -0.82 17.38 5.66
C ASN A 26 0.22 16.47 6.32
N LEU A 27 1.28 16.16 5.59
CA LEU A 27 2.38 15.37 6.16
C LEU A 27 3.11 16.17 7.24
N PRO A 28 3.53 15.54 8.35
CA PRO A 28 4.34 16.20 9.36
C PRO A 28 5.61 16.80 8.75
N TRP A 29 5.97 18.02 9.17
CA TRP A 29 7.13 18.73 8.62
C TRP A 29 8.43 17.92 8.71
N GLY A 30 8.65 17.19 9.80
CA GLY A 30 9.82 16.33 9.97
C GLY A 30 9.89 15.19 8.94
N VAL A 31 8.75 14.63 8.55
CA VAL A 31 8.67 13.61 7.49
C VAL A 31 9.00 14.23 6.13
N MET A 32 8.41 15.40 5.83
CA MET A 32 8.67 16.11 4.57
C MET A 32 10.14 16.51 4.44
N HIS A 33 10.72 17.03 5.51
CA HIS A 33 12.13 17.42 5.58
C HIS A 33 13.05 16.20 5.35
N ALA A 34 12.78 15.08 6.01
CA ALA A 34 13.56 13.86 5.84
C ALA A 34 13.51 13.32 4.40
N ILE A 35 12.35 13.36 3.74
CA ILE A 35 12.22 12.96 2.34
C ILE A 35 13.10 13.82 1.44
N ALA A 36 13.14 15.13 1.68
CA ALA A 36 13.94 16.07 0.90
C ALA A 36 15.44 15.87 1.11
N GLU A 37 15.88 15.78 2.38
CA GLU A 37 17.29 15.70 2.76
C GLU A 37 17.91 14.31 2.59
N HIS A 38 17.15 13.24 2.86
CA HIS A 38 17.64 11.86 2.88
C HIS A 38 17.27 11.09 1.61
N ARG A 39 17.09 11.78 0.48
CA ARG A 39 16.76 11.18 -0.83
C ARG A 39 15.56 10.22 -0.77
N GLY A 40 14.56 10.55 0.05
CA GLY A 40 13.35 9.75 0.22
C GLY A 40 13.48 8.55 1.15
N LEU A 41 14.52 8.47 2.00
CA LEU A 41 14.62 7.48 3.07
C LEU A 41 14.01 7.99 4.37
N LEU A 42 13.22 7.15 5.03
CA LEU A 42 12.67 7.41 6.37
C LEU A 42 13.20 6.39 7.37
N TYR A 43 13.46 6.83 8.60
CA TYR A 43 13.88 5.98 9.71
C TYR A 43 12.76 5.89 10.75
N ALA A 44 12.98 5.09 11.80
CA ALA A 44 12.03 4.89 12.89
C ALA A 44 11.54 6.22 13.50
N ARG A 45 12.41 7.23 13.60
CA ARG A 45 12.05 8.57 14.10
C ARG A 45 10.95 9.23 13.26
N GLU A 46 11.10 9.24 11.93
CA GLU A 46 10.12 9.87 11.04
C GLU A 46 8.83 9.05 10.94
N LEU A 47 8.92 7.71 10.97
CA LEU A 47 7.72 6.86 11.00
C LEU A 47 6.88 7.11 12.26
N ASN A 48 7.52 7.41 13.39
CA ASN A 48 6.84 7.78 14.63
C ASN A 48 6.08 9.13 14.56
N MET A 49 6.36 9.96 13.55
CA MET A 49 5.66 11.24 13.36
C MET A 49 4.34 11.10 12.61
N LEU A 50 4.13 10.01 11.85
CA LEU A 50 2.88 9.74 11.16
C LEU A 50 1.79 9.35 12.17
N ASP A 51 0.61 9.96 12.08
CA ASP A 51 -0.52 9.78 12.98
C ASP A 51 -1.72 9.09 12.29
N ALA A 52 -2.86 9.03 12.97
CA ALA A 52 -4.04 8.29 12.53
C ALA A 52 -4.52 8.65 11.11
N PRO A 53 -4.56 9.93 10.68
CA PRO A 53 -4.82 10.30 9.28
C PRO A 53 -3.92 9.63 8.24
N HIS A 54 -2.71 9.21 8.60
CA HIS A 54 -1.73 8.58 7.71
C HIS A 54 -1.56 7.07 7.95
N ILE A 55 -2.51 6.41 8.62
CA ILE A 55 -2.35 4.99 9.00
C ILE A 55 -2.08 4.07 7.81
N ASP A 56 -2.78 4.25 6.68
CA ASP A 56 -2.57 3.39 5.50
C ASP A 56 -1.18 3.56 4.91
N LEU A 57 -0.67 4.80 4.94
CA LEU A 57 0.68 5.10 4.54
C LEU A 57 1.68 4.44 5.50
N LEU A 58 1.41 4.49 6.79
CA LEU A 58 2.27 3.86 7.79
C LEU A 58 2.28 2.33 7.64
N VAL A 59 1.14 1.71 7.38
CA VAL A 59 1.02 0.27 7.09
C VAL A 59 1.84 -0.12 5.87
N TYR A 60 1.73 0.65 4.78
CA TYR A 60 2.56 0.48 3.59
C TYR A 60 4.07 0.54 3.90
N LEU A 61 4.50 1.54 4.67
CA LEU A 61 5.92 1.72 5.01
C LEU A 61 6.43 0.59 5.90
N ILE A 62 5.63 0.12 6.86
CA ILE A 62 6.00 -1.01 7.73
C ILE A 62 6.06 -2.30 6.92
N ALA A 63 5.09 -2.56 6.03
CA ALA A 63 5.15 -3.73 5.14
C ALA A 63 6.46 -3.73 4.33
N LYS A 64 6.86 -2.58 3.76
CA LYS A 64 8.14 -2.44 3.05
C LYS A 64 9.34 -2.59 3.97
N LEU A 65 9.29 -2.05 5.18
CA LEU A 65 10.36 -2.13 6.15
C LEU A 65 10.64 -3.58 6.52
N LEU A 66 9.60 -4.40 6.70
CA LEU A 66 9.67 -5.83 7.02
C LEU A 66 10.03 -6.72 5.82
N HIS A 67 10.20 -6.16 4.62
CA HIS A 67 10.60 -6.94 3.45
C HIS A 67 11.91 -7.69 3.70
N GLY A 68 11.93 -8.99 3.37
CA GLY A 68 13.03 -9.90 3.66
C GLY A 68 12.87 -10.72 4.95
N ASP A 69 11.96 -10.34 5.85
CA ASP A 69 11.57 -11.12 7.02
C ASP A 69 10.16 -11.69 6.81
N ARG A 70 10.08 -12.90 6.24
CA ARG A 70 8.83 -13.53 5.82
C ARG A 70 7.85 -13.71 6.98
N GLU A 71 8.33 -14.20 8.12
CA GLU A 71 7.47 -14.53 9.27
C GLU A 71 6.91 -13.25 9.90
N ALA A 72 7.76 -12.24 10.11
CA ALA A 72 7.31 -10.96 10.65
C ALA A 72 6.35 -10.25 9.70
N GLN A 73 6.62 -10.30 8.39
CA GLN A 73 5.76 -9.69 7.39
C GLN A 73 4.40 -10.39 7.29
N LEU A 74 4.36 -11.72 7.32
CA LEU A 74 3.12 -12.50 7.32
C LEU A 74 2.23 -12.11 8.52
N LEU A 75 2.78 -12.17 9.73
CA LEU A 75 2.04 -11.87 10.96
C LEU A 75 1.55 -10.41 10.97
N PHE A 76 2.39 -9.48 10.50
CA PHE A 76 2.00 -8.08 10.38
C PHE A 76 0.82 -7.90 9.43
N LEU A 77 0.90 -8.46 8.22
CA LEU A 77 -0.14 -8.32 7.22
C LEU A 77 -1.45 -8.99 7.65
N GLU A 78 -1.39 -10.17 8.25
CA GLU A 78 -2.55 -10.84 8.83
C GLU A 78 -3.28 -9.95 9.83
N THR A 79 -2.52 -9.38 10.78
CA THR A 79 -3.07 -8.47 11.80
C THR A 79 -3.66 -7.21 11.17
N VAL A 80 -2.98 -6.65 10.16
CA VAL A 80 -3.45 -5.47 9.43
C VAL A 80 -4.80 -5.71 8.77
N PHE A 81 -4.98 -6.85 8.10
CA PHE A 81 -6.26 -7.18 7.46
C PHE A 81 -7.35 -7.53 8.46
N ALA A 82 -7.00 -8.17 9.58
CA ALA A 82 -7.95 -8.49 10.65
C ALA A 82 -8.51 -7.22 11.33
N HIS A 83 -7.67 -6.19 11.44
CA HIS A 83 -8.01 -4.91 12.07
C HIS A 83 -8.17 -3.76 11.07
N ALA A 84 -8.53 -4.05 9.81
CA ALA A 84 -8.57 -3.03 8.76
C ALA A 84 -9.48 -1.81 9.08
N GLU A 85 -10.49 -1.97 9.93
CA GLU A 85 -11.37 -0.88 10.36
C GLU A 85 -10.94 -0.20 11.67
N ASP A 86 -10.07 -0.84 12.45
CA ASP A 86 -9.67 -0.38 13.78
C ASP A 86 -8.34 0.39 13.70
N VAL A 87 -8.45 1.68 13.39
CA VAL A 87 -7.30 2.58 13.25
C VAL A 87 -6.45 2.64 14.52
N GLU A 88 -7.07 2.56 15.70
CA GLU A 88 -6.34 2.63 16.97
C GLU A 88 -5.46 1.38 17.16
N SER A 89 -6.02 0.19 16.97
CA SER A 89 -5.25 -1.07 17.02
C SER A 89 -4.13 -1.10 15.98
N LEU A 90 -4.39 -0.63 14.76
CA LEU A 90 -3.37 -0.53 13.72
C LEU A 90 -2.24 0.44 14.09
N MET A 91 -2.58 1.58 14.72
CA MET A 91 -1.59 2.53 15.23
C MET A 91 -0.74 1.90 16.33
N VAL A 92 -1.34 1.17 17.28
CA VAL A 92 -0.62 0.47 18.35
C VAL A 92 0.34 -0.57 17.76
N LEU A 93 -0.14 -1.41 16.83
CA LEU A 93 0.68 -2.39 16.13
C LEU A 93 1.87 -1.71 15.42
N ALA A 94 1.61 -0.63 14.70
CA ALA A 94 2.63 0.11 13.99
C ALA A 94 3.71 0.64 14.94
N ARG A 95 3.31 1.24 16.07
CA ARG A 95 4.25 1.76 17.09
C ARG A 95 5.09 0.66 17.71
N LEU A 96 4.51 -0.51 17.98
CA LEU A 96 5.25 -1.66 18.52
C LEU A 96 6.33 -2.15 17.55
N ILE A 97 6.04 -2.19 16.26
CA ILE A 97 7.00 -2.60 15.22
C ILE A 97 8.11 -1.55 15.07
N ILE A 98 7.76 -0.27 15.01
CA ILE A 98 8.73 0.82 14.91
C ILE A 98 9.67 0.82 16.13
N ALA A 99 9.16 0.60 17.34
CA ALA A 99 9.97 0.56 18.57
C ALA A 99 10.99 -0.59 18.59
N ARG A 100 10.72 -1.69 17.87
CA ARG A 100 11.63 -2.84 17.73
C ARG A 100 12.55 -2.75 16.52
N THR A 101 12.34 -1.75 15.67
CA THR A 101 13.16 -1.55 14.46
C THR A 101 14.49 -0.90 14.83
N PRO A 102 15.65 -1.43 14.37
CA PRO A 102 16.94 -0.78 14.55
C PRO A 102 16.95 0.65 14.00
N GLN A 103 17.59 1.59 14.69
CA GLN A 103 17.55 3.01 14.34
C GLN A 103 18.14 3.31 12.95
N GLU A 104 19.08 2.47 12.52
CA GLU A 104 19.79 2.57 11.23
C GLU A 104 18.97 1.99 10.07
N ARG A 105 17.91 1.21 10.36
CA ARG A 105 17.07 0.61 9.33
C ARG A 105 16.17 1.68 8.72
N SER A 106 16.35 1.93 7.43
CA SER A 106 15.55 2.89 6.67
C SER A 106 14.56 2.21 5.72
N VAL A 107 13.49 2.91 5.35
CA VAL A 107 12.56 2.53 4.30
C VAL A 107 12.48 3.62 3.22
N GLU A 108 12.50 3.19 1.96
CA GLU A 108 12.27 4.09 0.82
C GLU A 108 10.80 4.53 0.77
N ALA A 109 10.59 5.83 0.83
CA ALA A 109 9.28 6.47 0.97
C ALA A 109 8.91 7.37 -0.22
N MET A 110 9.52 7.15 -1.40
CA MET A 110 9.26 7.96 -2.61
C MET A 110 7.78 8.00 -3.03
N LYS A 111 6.98 6.99 -2.65
CA LYS A 111 5.53 6.98 -2.86
C LYS A 111 4.84 8.13 -2.15
N ILE A 112 5.34 8.56 -0.99
CA ILE A 112 4.79 9.68 -0.23
C ILE A 112 4.77 10.96 -1.07
N LEU A 113 5.85 11.23 -1.82
CA LEU A 113 5.91 12.40 -2.71
C LEU A 113 4.85 12.33 -3.80
N GLN A 114 4.58 11.14 -4.35
CA GLN A 114 3.54 10.96 -5.36
C GLN A 114 2.15 11.25 -4.78
N LEU A 115 1.84 10.69 -3.61
CA LEU A 115 0.56 10.88 -2.93
C LEU A 115 0.36 12.35 -2.54
N HIS A 116 1.38 12.97 -1.94
CA HIS A 116 1.35 14.36 -1.52
C HIS A 116 1.14 15.32 -2.70
N ARG A 117 1.86 15.13 -3.81
CA ARG A 117 1.73 16.00 -5.00
C ARG A 117 0.34 15.97 -5.66
N GLN A 118 -0.37 14.85 -5.54
CA GLN A 118 -1.68 14.67 -6.16
C GLN A 118 -2.84 14.87 -5.17
N GLY A 119 -2.56 14.91 -3.88
CA GLY A 119 -3.54 14.98 -2.80
C GLY A 119 -3.99 13.59 -2.35
N PHE A 120 -3.97 13.36 -1.03
CA PHE A 120 -4.38 12.09 -0.42
C PHE A 120 -5.86 11.77 -0.69
N GLU A 121 -6.71 12.78 -0.78
CA GLU A 121 -8.15 12.63 -1.04
C GLU A 121 -8.43 12.01 -2.43
N LEU A 122 -7.69 12.44 -3.45
CA LEU A 122 -7.80 11.87 -4.78
C LEU A 122 -7.44 10.38 -4.76
N TRP A 123 -6.35 10.02 -4.07
CA TRP A 123 -5.94 8.63 -3.95
C TRP A 123 -6.96 7.78 -3.19
N ASP A 124 -7.50 8.28 -2.09
CA ASP A 124 -8.56 7.64 -1.32
C ASP A 124 -9.77 7.34 -2.23
N ALA A 125 -10.24 8.33 -2.99
CA ALA A 125 -11.33 8.16 -3.96
C ALA A 125 -11.01 7.13 -5.06
N LEU A 126 -9.77 7.11 -5.56
CA LEU A 126 -9.32 6.12 -6.56
C LEU A 126 -9.32 4.70 -5.99
N TYR A 127 -8.83 4.51 -4.76
CA TYR A 127 -8.84 3.21 -4.09
C TYR A 127 -10.25 2.73 -3.79
N GLN A 128 -11.11 3.60 -3.25
CA GLN A 128 -12.53 3.30 -3.00
C GLN A 128 -13.26 2.91 -4.29
N GLY A 129 -13.08 3.70 -5.37
CA GLY A 129 -13.68 3.41 -6.66
C GLY A 129 -13.17 2.11 -7.30
N ALA A 130 -11.90 1.75 -7.10
CA ALA A 130 -11.37 0.46 -7.52
C ALA A 130 -11.93 -0.69 -6.69
N ALA A 131 -11.92 -0.57 -5.36
CA ALA A 131 -12.47 -1.57 -4.45
C ALA A 131 -13.95 -1.83 -4.74
N TYR A 132 -14.75 -0.78 -4.97
CA TYR A 132 -16.15 -0.88 -5.35
C TYR A 132 -16.34 -1.63 -6.69
N ARG A 133 -15.56 -1.28 -7.72
CA ARG A 133 -15.64 -1.96 -9.03
C ARG A 133 -15.29 -3.43 -8.95
N VAL A 134 -14.28 -3.78 -8.16
CA VAL A 134 -13.94 -5.18 -7.90
C VAL A 134 -15.10 -5.83 -7.17
N ALA A 135 -15.61 -5.22 -6.10
CA ALA A 135 -16.68 -5.76 -5.27
C ALA A 135 -17.97 -6.04 -6.05
N GLN A 136 -18.34 -5.17 -7.00
CA GLN A 136 -19.53 -5.31 -7.84
C GLN A 136 -19.31 -6.15 -9.11
N GLY A 137 -18.05 -6.45 -9.44
CA GLY A 137 -17.71 -7.22 -10.63
C GLY A 137 -18.09 -8.69 -10.52
N ASP A 138 -18.02 -9.39 -11.66
CA ASP A 138 -18.18 -10.84 -11.69
C ASP A 138 -17.13 -11.51 -10.79
N ASP A 139 -17.58 -12.46 -9.97
CA ASP A 139 -16.82 -13.31 -9.03
C ASP A 139 -15.35 -13.57 -9.42
N ALA A 140 -14.50 -12.60 -9.14
CA ALA A 140 -13.09 -12.57 -9.51
C ALA A 140 -12.28 -12.10 -8.31
N ASP A 141 -11.24 -12.85 -7.99
CA ASP A 141 -10.34 -12.49 -6.89
C ASP A 141 -9.46 -11.29 -7.26
N LEU A 142 -9.00 -10.57 -6.24
CA LEU A 142 -8.22 -9.36 -6.39
C LEU A 142 -6.73 -9.64 -6.26
N VAL A 143 -5.92 -9.13 -7.17
CA VAL A 143 -4.46 -9.12 -7.07
C VAL A 143 -3.97 -7.68 -6.93
N LEU A 144 -3.40 -7.35 -5.77
CA LEU A 144 -2.68 -6.12 -5.49
C LEU A 144 -1.20 -6.28 -5.89
N VAL A 145 -0.75 -5.44 -6.82
CA VAL A 145 0.62 -5.48 -7.34
C VAL A 145 1.60 -4.79 -6.39
N ALA A 146 2.53 -5.57 -5.84
CA ALA A 146 3.53 -5.18 -4.87
C ALA A 146 2.92 -4.51 -3.64
N TYR A 147 3.73 -3.81 -2.83
CA TYR A 147 3.26 -3.19 -1.60
C TYR A 147 2.50 -1.88 -1.83
N ALA A 148 2.63 -1.24 -2.99
CA ALA A 148 2.19 0.13 -3.17
C ALA A 148 0.65 0.32 -3.03
N PRO A 149 -0.20 -0.58 -3.53
CA PRO A 149 -1.64 -0.54 -3.28
C PRO A 149 -2.05 -0.70 -1.80
N LEU A 150 -1.13 -1.08 -0.90
CA LEU A 150 -1.43 -1.11 0.55
C LEU A 150 -1.76 0.26 1.11
N VAL A 151 -1.43 1.36 0.43
CA VAL A 151 -1.89 2.71 0.80
C VAL A 151 -3.43 2.83 0.77
N GLY A 152 -4.13 1.93 0.07
CA GLY A 152 -5.59 1.85 0.05
C GLY A 152 -6.14 0.54 0.61
N PHE A 153 -5.36 -0.21 1.41
CA PHE A 153 -5.71 -1.58 1.77
C PHE A 153 -7.08 -1.71 2.45
N ARG A 154 -7.44 -0.75 3.32
CA ARG A 154 -8.71 -0.75 4.04
C ARG A 154 -9.91 -0.75 3.10
N CYS A 155 -9.84 0.01 2.01
CA CYS A 155 -10.90 0.06 1.00
C CYS A 155 -11.16 -1.34 0.42
N PHE A 156 -10.10 -2.06 0.07
CA PHE A 156 -10.21 -3.42 -0.49
C PHE A 156 -10.64 -4.44 0.56
N ALA A 157 -10.07 -4.39 1.75
CA ALA A 157 -10.41 -5.30 2.85
C ALA A 157 -11.89 -5.19 3.23
N GLN A 158 -12.42 -3.96 3.34
CA GLN A 158 -13.83 -3.70 3.63
C GLN A 158 -14.73 -4.18 2.49
N ALA A 159 -14.39 -3.85 1.25
CA ALA A 159 -15.24 -4.15 0.10
C ALA A 159 -15.33 -5.66 -0.22
N LEU A 160 -14.34 -6.45 0.20
CA LEU A 160 -14.25 -7.87 -0.16
C LEU A 160 -14.52 -8.84 1.00
N ARG A 161 -14.54 -8.38 2.26
CA ARG A 161 -14.74 -9.22 3.46
C ARG A 161 -15.90 -10.21 3.33
N ASP A 162 -17.06 -9.72 2.91
CA ASP A 162 -18.30 -10.51 2.89
C ASP A 162 -18.56 -11.19 1.55
N THR A 163 -17.60 -11.11 0.61
CA THR A 163 -17.79 -11.59 -0.76
C THR A 163 -17.26 -13.00 -0.97
N GLY A 164 -16.55 -13.57 0.02
CA GLY A 164 -15.89 -14.87 -0.08
C GLY A 164 -14.65 -14.88 -0.98
N ARG A 165 -14.29 -13.74 -1.57
CA ARG A 165 -13.15 -13.59 -2.48
C ARG A 165 -11.85 -13.35 -1.75
N SER A 166 -10.76 -13.78 -2.38
CA SER A 166 -9.41 -13.57 -1.86
C SER A 166 -8.79 -12.27 -2.37
N ILE A 167 -7.90 -11.72 -1.55
CA ILE A 167 -6.94 -10.69 -1.97
C ILE A 167 -5.55 -11.32 -2.02
N TYR A 168 -4.86 -11.19 -3.14
CA TYR A 168 -3.48 -11.59 -3.31
C TYR A 168 -2.59 -10.34 -3.33
N LEU A 169 -1.54 -10.30 -2.51
CA LEU A 169 -0.50 -9.26 -2.52
C LEU A 169 0.76 -9.85 -3.14
N ILE A 170 1.00 -9.55 -4.42
CA ILE A 170 2.05 -10.23 -5.23
C ILE A 170 3.18 -9.28 -5.57
N SER A 171 4.42 -9.66 -5.25
CA SER A 171 5.60 -8.84 -5.52
C SER A 171 6.40 -9.37 -6.72
N ASP A 172 6.63 -8.49 -7.69
CA ASP A 172 7.56 -8.70 -8.81
C ASP A 172 8.97 -9.08 -8.34
N LYS A 173 9.44 -8.50 -7.24
CA LYS A 173 10.73 -8.83 -6.63
C LYS A 173 10.79 -10.29 -6.14
N LEU A 174 9.72 -10.77 -5.50
CA LEU A 174 9.65 -12.16 -5.02
C LEU A 174 9.50 -13.14 -6.19
N ILE A 175 8.77 -12.76 -7.24
CA ILE A 175 8.71 -13.52 -8.49
C ILE A 175 10.12 -13.69 -9.08
N ALA A 176 10.88 -12.59 -9.18
CA ALA A 176 12.21 -12.58 -9.78
C ALA A 176 13.31 -13.26 -8.93
N ASP A 177 13.12 -13.33 -7.61
CA ASP A 177 14.08 -13.94 -6.69
C ASP A 177 14.07 -15.47 -6.79
N GLN A 178 15.09 -16.05 -7.43
CA GLN A 178 15.21 -17.50 -7.61
C GLN A 178 15.38 -18.29 -6.31
N SER A 179 15.78 -17.63 -5.21
CA SER A 179 15.93 -18.27 -3.91
C SER A 179 14.63 -18.37 -3.13
N ALA A 180 13.63 -17.56 -3.49
CA ALA A 180 12.30 -17.59 -2.90
C ALA A 180 11.41 -18.65 -3.57
N ASP A 181 10.74 -19.45 -2.75
CA ASP A 181 9.72 -20.44 -3.16
C ASP A 181 8.31 -19.85 -3.29
N PHE A 182 8.15 -18.57 -2.95
CA PHE A 182 6.88 -17.85 -2.94
C PHE A 182 6.93 -16.54 -3.72
N CYS A 183 5.75 -16.03 -4.11
CA CYS A 183 5.61 -14.79 -4.89
C CYS A 183 4.81 -13.70 -4.15
N GLY A 184 4.20 -14.02 -3.01
CA GLY A 184 3.42 -13.06 -2.24
C GLY A 184 2.59 -13.70 -1.15
N TYR A 185 1.47 -13.04 -0.83
CA TYR A 185 0.56 -13.42 0.24
C TYR A 185 -0.89 -13.44 -0.24
N GLN A 186 -1.70 -14.34 0.32
CA GLN A 186 -3.13 -14.44 0.07
C GLN A 186 -3.88 -14.16 1.38
N PHE A 187 -4.91 -13.33 1.29
CA PHE A 187 -5.87 -13.06 2.35
C PHE A 187 -7.20 -13.64 1.92
N ALA A 188 -7.66 -14.67 2.62
CA ALA A 188 -8.97 -15.27 2.42
C ALA A 188 -9.78 -15.11 3.71
N TRP A 189 -11.08 -14.85 3.61
CA TRP A 189 -11.94 -14.68 4.78
C TRP A 189 -12.65 -15.98 5.13
N HIS A 190 -12.52 -16.40 6.38
CA HIS A 190 -13.26 -17.50 6.98
C HIS A 190 -14.02 -16.96 8.18
N ASP A 191 -15.35 -17.00 8.13
CA ASP A 191 -16.24 -16.45 9.17
C ASP A 191 -15.92 -14.99 9.53
N GLY A 192 -15.56 -14.18 8.52
CA GLY A 192 -15.21 -12.76 8.67
C GLY A 192 -13.79 -12.50 9.18
N ILE A 193 -13.02 -13.53 9.50
CA ILE A 193 -11.62 -13.44 9.94
C ILE A 193 -10.71 -13.68 8.74
N PRO A 194 -9.79 -12.76 8.40
CA PRO A 194 -8.84 -12.99 7.31
C PRO A 194 -7.76 -13.95 7.77
N LEU A 195 -7.57 -15.02 7.02
CA LEU A 195 -6.41 -15.90 7.11
C LEU A 195 -5.38 -15.46 6.09
N CYS A 196 -4.16 -15.16 6.56
CA CYS A 196 -3.04 -14.83 5.68
C CYS A 196 -2.19 -16.07 5.41
N THR A 197 -1.98 -16.41 4.14
CA THR A 197 -1.10 -17.51 3.73
C THR A 197 -0.07 -17.05 2.71
N VAL A 198 1.03 -17.78 2.63
CA VAL A 198 2.07 -17.55 1.62
C VAL A 198 1.58 -18.11 0.28
N VAL A 199 1.79 -17.36 -0.80
CA VAL A 199 1.45 -17.80 -2.17
C VAL A 199 2.68 -18.42 -2.81
N PRO A 200 2.74 -19.75 -2.99
CA PRO A 200 3.87 -20.40 -3.63
C PRO A 200 3.95 -20.03 -5.12
N LYS A 201 5.12 -20.20 -5.75
CA LYS A 201 5.29 -19.79 -7.16
C LYS A 201 4.49 -20.62 -8.17
N ASP A 202 4.10 -21.83 -7.80
CA ASP A 202 3.27 -22.74 -8.58
C ASP A 202 1.79 -22.70 -8.15
N HIS A 203 1.38 -21.63 -7.44
CA HIS A 203 0.02 -21.48 -6.94
C HIS A 203 -1.04 -21.69 -8.02
N ALA A 204 -2.06 -22.48 -7.68
CA ALA A 204 -3.21 -22.74 -8.54
C ALA A 204 -4.14 -21.52 -8.57
N TRP A 205 -3.78 -20.54 -9.39
CA TRP A 205 -4.54 -19.29 -9.54
C TRP A 205 -6.01 -19.52 -9.85
N PRO A 206 -6.95 -18.70 -9.33
CA PRO A 206 -8.34 -18.64 -9.77
C PRO A 206 -8.50 -18.41 -11.28
N SER A 207 -9.65 -18.76 -11.84
CA SER A 207 -9.90 -18.62 -13.29
C SER A 207 -10.12 -17.15 -13.72
N ARG A 208 -10.49 -16.29 -12.77
CA ARG A 208 -10.80 -14.88 -13.00
C ARG A 208 -10.11 -14.04 -11.94
N LEU A 209 -9.33 -13.05 -12.39
CA LEU A 209 -8.57 -12.16 -11.53
C LEU A 209 -8.76 -10.71 -11.97
N VAL A 210 -8.78 -9.80 -11.00
CA VAL A 210 -8.61 -8.36 -11.24
C VAL A 210 -7.27 -7.93 -10.66
N VAL A 211 -6.36 -7.44 -11.50
CA VAL A 211 -5.04 -6.96 -11.09
C VAL A 211 -5.06 -5.45 -10.96
N VAL A 212 -4.71 -4.93 -9.77
CA VAL A 212 -4.67 -3.50 -9.45
C VAL A 212 -3.22 -3.05 -9.23
N GLU A 213 -2.81 -2.02 -9.96
CA GLU A 213 -1.54 -1.32 -9.77
C GLU A 213 -1.78 0.19 -9.54
N ASP A 214 -0.99 0.79 -8.64
CA ASP A 214 -1.10 2.20 -8.26
C ASP A 214 0.09 3.07 -8.75
N THR A 215 1.02 2.49 -9.52
CA THR A 215 2.25 3.17 -9.93
C THR A 215 2.14 3.85 -11.30
N ILE A 216 2.82 4.99 -11.45
CA ILE A 216 2.95 5.72 -12.73
C ILE A 216 4.00 5.05 -13.64
N LYS A 217 4.89 4.20 -13.09
CA LYS A 217 5.99 3.55 -13.84
C LYS A 217 5.46 2.48 -14.79
N ARG A 218 4.95 2.93 -15.94
CA ARG A 218 4.79 2.23 -17.23
C ARG A 218 4.24 0.79 -17.21
N GLY A 219 3.48 0.38 -16.21
CA GLY A 219 2.81 -0.93 -16.17
C GLY A 219 3.76 -2.13 -16.24
N SER A 220 5.07 -1.93 -16.02
CA SER A 220 6.06 -3.01 -16.12
C SER A 220 5.91 -4.00 -14.98
N THR A 221 5.59 -3.50 -13.77
CA THR A 221 5.32 -4.34 -12.59
C THR A 221 4.06 -5.15 -12.79
N MET A 222 2.95 -4.50 -13.18
CA MET A 222 1.70 -5.20 -13.47
C MET A 222 1.88 -6.23 -14.58
N ARG A 223 2.58 -5.88 -15.67
CA ARG A 223 2.88 -6.82 -16.74
C ARG A 223 3.68 -8.02 -16.25
N ALA A 224 4.73 -7.80 -15.45
CA ALA A 224 5.52 -8.90 -14.88
C ALA A 224 4.66 -9.85 -14.03
N VAL A 225 3.75 -9.29 -13.22
CA VAL A 225 2.79 -10.09 -12.43
C VAL A 225 1.80 -10.84 -13.33
N CYS A 226 1.20 -10.18 -14.31
CA CYS A 226 0.27 -10.81 -15.26
C CYS A 226 0.94 -11.92 -16.07
N ASP A 227 2.14 -11.69 -16.58
CA ASP A 227 2.92 -12.65 -17.38
C ASP A 227 3.31 -13.86 -16.52
N PHE A 228 3.69 -13.64 -15.25
CA PHE A 228 3.96 -14.71 -14.30
C PHE A 228 2.71 -15.57 -14.05
N ILE A 229 1.58 -14.95 -13.73
CA ILE A 229 0.30 -15.65 -13.48
C ILE A 229 -0.10 -16.47 -14.72
N LYS A 230 -0.04 -15.89 -15.92
CA LYS A 230 -0.35 -16.58 -17.18
C LYS A 230 0.66 -17.68 -17.53
N GLY A 231 1.91 -17.54 -17.11
CA GLY A 231 2.94 -18.57 -17.26
C GLY A 231 2.62 -19.82 -16.43
N VAL A 232 2.02 -19.64 -15.24
CA VAL A 232 1.58 -20.72 -14.36
C VAL A 232 0.22 -21.28 -14.79
N ARG A 233 -0.73 -20.39 -15.14
CA ARG A 233 -2.09 -20.72 -15.55
C ARG A 233 -2.49 -19.98 -16.84
N PRO A 234 -2.29 -20.57 -18.03
CA PRO A 234 -2.53 -19.87 -19.31
C PRO A 234 -3.99 -19.50 -19.61
N ASP A 235 -4.97 -20.19 -19.02
CA ASP A 235 -6.41 -19.99 -19.25
C ASP A 235 -7.04 -18.91 -18.34
N VAL A 236 -6.26 -18.32 -17.44
CA VAL A 236 -6.75 -17.29 -16.51
C VAL A 236 -7.20 -16.02 -17.24
N SER A 237 -8.41 -15.56 -16.91
CA SER A 237 -8.93 -14.26 -17.35
C SER A 237 -8.46 -13.18 -16.38
N ILE A 238 -7.75 -12.17 -16.90
CA ILE A 238 -7.20 -11.06 -16.11
C ILE A 238 -7.81 -9.74 -16.60
N ALA A 239 -8.47 -9.01 -15.71
CA ALA A 239 -8.81 -7.60 -15.89
C ALA A 239 -7.79 -6.72 -15.16
N GLU A 240 -7.44 -5.57 -15.74
CA GLU A 240 -6.41 -4.67 -15.20
C GLU A 240 -7.00 -3.33 -14.78
N ILE A 241 -6.58 -2.82 -13.60
CA ILE A 241 -6.94 -1.49 -13.10
C ILE A 241 -5.65 -0.75 -12.73
N VAL A 242 -5.36 0.35 -13.44
CA VAL A 242 -4.22 1.23 -13.14
C VAL A 242 -4.72 2.55 -12.55
N LEU A 243 -4.59 2.72 -11.23
CA LEU A 243 -5.16 3.87 -10.50
C LEU A 243 -4.54 5.20 -10.92
N ALA A 244 -3.25 5.21 -11.21
CA ALA A 244 -2.55 6.44 -11.60
C ALA A 244 -2.93 6.97 -12.99
N ARG A 245 -3.69 6.20 -13.80
CA ARG A 245 -4.13 6.55 -15.16
C ARG A 245 -5.61 6.87 -15.25
N THR A 246 -6.39 6.62 -14.21
CA THR A 246 -7.79 7.00 -14.13
C THR A 246 -7.90 8.50 -13.79
N GLN A 247 -7.57 9.36 -14.74
CA GLN A 247 -8.08 10.73 -14.77
C GLN A 247 -9.20 10.80 -15.80
N PRO A 248 -10.31 11.53 -15.55
CA PRO A 248 -11.09 12.06 -16.64
C PRO A 248 -10.18 13.03 -17.40
N ILE A 249 -10.10 12.86 -18.72
CA ILE A 249 -9.61 13.91 -19.60
C ILE A 249 -10.56 15.09 -19.38
N THR A 250 -10.10 16.15 -18.71
CA THR A 250 -10.77 17.46 -18.66
C THR A 250 -10.44 18.23 -19.91
#